data_AF-A0A0F6YG80-F1
#
_entry.id   AF-A0A0F6YG80-F1
#
_cell.length_a   1.000
_cell.length_b   1.000
_cell.length_c   1.000
_cell.angle_alpha   90.00
_cell.angle_beta   90.00
_cell.angle_gamma   90.00
#
_symmetry.space_group_name_H-M   'P 1'
#
loop_
_entity.id
_entity.type
_entity.pdbx_description
1 polymer ?
#
loop_
_entity_poly.entity_id
_entity_poly.type
_entity_poly.pdbx_seq_one_letter_code
_entity_poly.pdbx_strand_id
1 'polypeptide(L)'
;MGCGATCPTTTASTTTATTSGGEPRVVFARAASETPPIQQQPVLPQPSPRAAVEQTVGVASVRVDYSSPGARGRTIWGELVPYGQVWRAGANQPTRVDLSEDATIFGTRVPAGVYSLFVIPAQTGEWTIILNTDSQLRGAQAHDASEDVARGTVAATDAPSRERLSYSFDDTTESRTSLVLDWAGKRVAIPIEFDTAALVGSRIDATVGNAWRPHFNAGRYLLEQEGQQARALEMLERSVAIQSTWWNEWFLARALDANGRRAEAIPHAERALELGAGDQTFDGFFAPQVRTALEEWRR
;
A
#
# COMPACT_ATOMS: atom_id res chain seq x y z
N MET A 1 -1.50 48.06 -27.97
CA MET A 1 -1.98 47.92 -29.36
C MET A 1 -2.18 46.44 -29.64
N GLY A 2 -3.33 46.04 -30.18
CA GLY A 2 -3.69 44.68 -30.65
C GLY A 2 -4.27 43.76 -29.58
N CYS A 3 -5.60 43.59 -29.45
CA CYS A 3 -6.52 42.73 -30.26
C CYS A 3 -6.14 41.24 -30.14
N GLY A 4 -6.91 40.38 -29.45
CA GLY A 4 -8.20 39.77 -29.84
C GLY A 4 -7.94 38.30 -30.25
N ALA A 5 -8.75 37.26 -30.06
CA ALA A 5 -10.15 37.09 -29.71
C ALA A 5 -10.35 35.59 -29.28
N THR A 6 -11.08 35.30 -28.19
CA THR A 6 -12.47 34.79 -28.09
C THR A 6 -12.71 33.29 -28.29
N CYS A 7 -13.28 32.69 -27.23
CA CYS A 7 -14.04 31.44 -27.20
C CYS A 7 -15.23 31.45 -28.18
N PRO A 8 -15.66 30.29 -28.69
CA PRO A 8 -16.85 30.19 -29.53
C PRO A 8 -18.15 30.33 -28.71
N THR A 9 -18.91 31.36 -29.05
CA THR A 9 -20.29 31.63 -28.63
C THR A 9 -21.25 30.67 -29.32
N THR A 10 -22.09 29.97 -28.56
CA THR A 10 -23.24 29.22 -29.07
C THR A 10 -24.33 30.20 -29.51
N THR A 11 -24.51 30.36 -30.82
CA THR A 11 -25.61 31.12 -31.41
C THR A 11 -26.91 30.34 -31.29
N ALA A 12 -27.85 30.84 -30.48
CA ALA A 12 -29.24 30.40 -30.50
C ALA A 12 -29.98 31.14 -31.63
N SER A 13 -30.42 30.40 -32.65
CA SER A 13 -31.29 30.92 -33.72
C SER A 13 -32.73 31.00 -33.22
N THR A 14 -33.27 32.22 -33.12
CA THR A 14 -34.69 32.45 -32.80
C THR A 14 -35.47 32.70 -34.08
N THR A 15 -36.32 31.75 -34.47
CA THR A 15 -37.33 31.94 -35.51
C THR A 15 -38.58 32.54 -34.86
N THR A 16 -38.92 33.77 -35.26
CA THR A 16 -40.16 34.46 -34.91
C THR A 16 -41.36 33.85 -35.63
N ALA A 17 -42.40 33.48 -34.89
CA ALA A 17 -43.76 33.28 -35.41
C ALA A 17 -44.71 34.21 -34.63
N THR A 18 -45.45 35.03 -35.37
CA THR A 18 -46.46 35.98 -34.86
C THR A 18 -47.83 35.31 -34.94
N THR A 19 -48.50 35.10 -33.79
CA THR A 19 -49.96 34.99 -33.73
C THR A 19 -50.47 35.45 -32.36
N SER A 20 -51.61 36.13 -32.39
CA SER A 20 -52.30 36.82 -31.30
C SER A 20 -52.90 35.91 -30.21
N GLY A 21 -52.85 36.38 -28.97
CA GLY A 21 -53.91 36.26 -27.96
C GLY A 21 -54.13 34.88 -27.32
N GLY A 22 -53.72 34.73 -26.06
CA GLY A 22 -54.11 33.63 -25.15
C GLY A 22 -52.93 33.11 -24.32
N GLU A 23 -53.11 33.04 -23.00
CA GLU A 23 -52.07 32.65 -22.02
C GLU A 23 -51.37 31.31 -22.34
N PRO A 24 -50.05 31.17 -22.10
CA PRO A 24 -49.31 29.97 -22.46
C PRO A 24 -49.52 28.83 -21.46
N ARG A 25 -50.12 27.72 -21.89
CA ARG A 25 -49.97 26.42 -21.24
C ARG A 25 -48.62 25.80 -21.64
N VAL A 26 -47.73 25.61 -20.67
CA VAL A 26 -46.44 24.93 -20.87
C VAL A 26 -46.69 23.43 -21.02
N VAL A 27 -46.48 22.88 -22.22
CA VAL A 27 -46.44 21.43 -22.46
C VAL A 27 -44.97 21.02 -22.52
N PHE A 28 -44.49 20.29 -21.51
CA PHE A 28 -43.14 19.75 -21.50
C PHE A 28 -43.05 18.54 -22.44
N ALA A 29 -42.45 18.72 -23.62
CA ALA A 29 -41.99 17.61 -24.44
C ALA A 29 -40.68 17.07 -23.85
N ARG A 30 -40.72 15.86 -23.27
CA ARG A 30 -39.52 15.11 -22.86
C ARG A 30 -38.80 14.62 -24.12
N ALA A 31 -37.68 15.26 -24.47
CA ALA A 31 -36.73 14.67 -25.40
C ALA A 31 -35.99 13.53 -24.67
N ALA A 32 -36.25 12.29 -25.07
CA ALA A 32 -35.46 11.14 -24.64
C ALA A 32 -34.04 11.29 -25.21
N SER A 33 -33.04 11.34 -24.33
CA SER A 33 -31.63 11.30 -24.72
C SER A 33 -31.24 9.84 -24.96
N GLU A 34 -31.24 9.40 -26.21
CA GLU A 34 -30.69 8.09 -26.56
C GLU A 34 -29.16 8.18 -26.62
N THR A 35 -28.49 7.52 -25.67
CA THR A 35 -27.04 7.37 -25.65
C THR A 35 -26.62 6.43 -26.78
N PRO A 36 -25.69 6.82 -27.68
CA PRO A 36 -25.26 5.94 -28.76
C PRO A 36 -24.52 4.70 -28.20
N PRO A 37 -24.69 3.52 -28.82
CA PRO A 37 -24.03 2.30 -28.37
C PRO A 37 -22.52 2.41 -28.57
N ILE A 38 -21.75 2.15 -27.51
CA ILE A 38 -20.29 2.01 -27.59
C ILE A 38 -19.98 0.75 -28.39
N GLN A 39 -19.45 0.89 -29.60
CA GLN A 39 -18.96 -0.24 -30.38
C GLN A 39 -17.67 -0.77 -29.72
N GLN A 40 -17.74 -1.97 -29.14
CA GLN A 40 -16.58 -2.66 -28.59
C GLN A 40 -15.75 -3.24 -29.74
N GLN A 41 -14.49 -2.82 -29.84
CA GLN A 41 -13.55 -3.42 -30.80
C GLN A 41 -13.25 -4.89 -30.41
N PRO A 42 -12.99 -5.78 -31.39
CA PRO A 42 -12.64 -7.16 -31.11
C PRO A 42 -11.30 -7.26 -30.36
N VAL A 43 -11.26 -8.05 -29.30
CA VAL A 43 -10.02 -8.34 -28.53
C VAL A 43 -9.16 -9.30 -29.34
N LEU A 44 -8.04 -8.80 -29.87
CA LEU A 44 -7.08 -9.59 -30.65
C LEU A 44 -5.94 -10.12 -29.76
N PRO A 45 -5.34 -11.28 -30.10
CA PRO A 45 -4.17 -11.79 -29.39
C PRO A 45 -3.00 -10.81 -29.49
N GLN A 46 -2.49 -10.37 -28.34
CA GLN A 46 -1.37 -9.44 -28.31
C GLN A 46 -0.05 -10.15 -28.62
N PRO A 47 0.86 -9.55 -29.42
CA PRO A 47 2.15 -10.14 -29.72
C PRO A 47 2.99 -10.49 -28.47
N SER A 48 2.89 -9.63 -27.45
CA SER A 48 3.51 -9.77 -26.14
C SER A 48 2.39 -9.75 -25.09
N PRO A 49 1.80 -10.91 -24.76
CA PRO A 49 0.77 -11.01 -23.75
C PRO A 49 1.36 -10.64 -22.39
N ARG A 50 0.51 -10.08 -21.53
CA ARG A 50 0.83 -9.78 -20.14
C ARG A 50 0.98 -11.08 -19.34
N ALA A 51 1.96 -11.11 -18.47
CA ALA A 51 2.20 -12.17 -17.50
C ALA A 51 2.58 -11.53 -16.16
N ALA A 52 2.37 -12.26 -15.06
CA ALA A 52 2.78 -11.83 -13.74
C ALA A 52 3.24 -13.04 -12.92
N VAL A 53 4.19 -12.80 -12.02
CA VAL A 53 4.66 -13.76 -11.02
C VAL A 53 4.71 -13.06 -9.66
N GLU A 54 4.47 -13.80 -8.59
CA GLU A 54 4.51 -13.29 -7.22
C GLU A 54 5.14 -14.32 -6.30
N GLN A 55 5.95 -13.85 -5.35
CA GLN A 55 6.63 -14.68 -4.37
C GLN A 55 6.59 -14.02 -2.99
N THR A 56 6.17 -14.79 -1.99
CA THR A 56 6.31 -14.41 -0.58
C THR A 56 7.70 -14.84 -0.07
N VAL A 57 8.40 -13.93 0.60
CA VAL A 57 9.71 -14.12 1.24
C VAL A 57 9.55 -13.75 2.71
N GLY A 58 9.48 -14.76 3.58
CA GLY A 58 9.15 -14.56 4.99
C GLY A 58 7.76 -13.93 5.15
N VAL A 59 7.72 -12.65 5.51
CA VAL A 59 6.49 -11.87 5.72
C VAL A 59 6.29 -10.73 4.72
N ALA A 60 7.19 -10.62 3.73
CA ALA A 60 7.10 -9.72 2.60
C ALA A 60 6.71 -10.49 1.33
N SER A 61 6.12 -9.82 0.36
CA SER A 61 5.90 -10.28 -1.01
C SER A 61 6.58 -9.38 -2.04
N VAL A 62 7.01 -10.02 -3.13
CA VAL A 62 7.50 -9.39 -4.36
C VAL A 62 6.63 -9.85 -5.52
N ARG A 63 6.11 -8.91 -6.30
CA ARG A 63 5.34 -9.21 -7.51
C ARG A 63 5.96 -8.54 -8.73
N VAL A 64 6.05 -9.29 -9.83
CA VAL A 64 6.53 -8.79 -11.11
C VAL A 64 5.43 -8.86 -12.15
N ASP A 65 5.08 -7.72 -12.72
CA ASP A 65 4.08 -7.59 -13.80
C ASP A 65 4.79 -7.17 -15.08
N TYR A 66 4.66 -7.95 -16.14
CA TYR A 66 5.44 -7.73 -17.36
C TYR A 66 4.67 -8.12 -18.61
N SER A 67 5.10 -7.61 -19.77
CA SER A 67 4.69 -8.22 -21.04
C SER A 67 5.80 -9.14 -21.53
N SER A 68 5.43 -10.34 -21.95
CA SER A 68 6.34 -11.42 -22.33
C SER A 68 6.59 -11.42 -23.85
N PRO A 69 7.60 -10.72 -24.41
CA PRO A 69 7.90 -10.78 -25.85
C PRO A 69 8.37 -12.19 -26.27
N GLY A 70 8.03 -12.57 -27.50
CA GLY A 70 8.55 -13.78 -28.16
C GLY A 70 9.78 -13.47 -29.02
N ALA A 71 10.72 -14.42 -29.16
CA ALA A 71 11.90 -14.27 -29.99
C ALA A 71 11.55 -14.31 -31.48
N ARG A 72 10.66 -15.25 -31.88
CA ARG A 72 10.11 -15.38 -33.24
C ARG A 72 11.18 -15.48 -34.33
N GLY A 73 12.23 -16.25 -34.06
CA GLY A 73 13.36 -16.45 -34.99
C GLY A 73 14.26 -15.23 -35.19
N ARG A 74 14.09 -14.16 -34.40
CA ARG A 74 14.95 -12.97 -34.46
C ARG A 74 16.16 -13.13 -33.54
N THR A 75 17.27 -12.49 -33.91
CA THR A 75 18.38 -12.28 -32.98
C THR A 75 17.95 -11.29 -31.90
N ILE A 76 18.01 -11.71 -30.64
CA ILE A 76 17.52 -10.89 -29.53
C ILE A 76 18.64 -9.99 -29.02
N TRP A 77 19.72 -10.57 -28.53
CA TRP A 77 20.80 -9.83 -27.91
C TRP A 77 21.74 -9.23 -28.96
N GLY A 78 21.97 -7.92 -28.90
CA GLY A 78 22.78 -7.17 -29.86
C GLY A 78 22.01 -6.62 -31.07
N GLU A 79 20.78 -7.09 -31.32
CA GLU A 79 19.92 -6.57 -32.39
C GLU A 79 18.60 -6.01 -31.82
N LEU A 80 17.64 -6.87 -31.47
CA LEU A 80 16.35 -6.41 -30.91
C LEU A 80 16.53 -5.70 -29.56
N VAL A 81 17.45 -6.21 -28.75
CA VAL A 81 17.89 -5.62 -27.50
C VAL A 81 19.38 -5.27 -27.66
N PRO A 82 19.71 -4.02 -28.03
CA PRO A 82 21.07 -3.59 -28.22
C PRO A 82 21.87 -3.65 -26.91
N TYR A 83 23.13 -4.08 -27.00
CA TYR A 83 24.05 -4.00 -25.87
C TYR A 83 24.40 -2.53 -25.55
N GLY A 84 24.65 -2.25 -24.27
CA GLY A 84 25.02 -0.92 -23.77
C GLY A 84 23.86 0.09 -23.76
N GLN A 85 22.64 -0.33 -24.12
CA GLN A 85 21.45 0.52 -24.10
C GLN A 85 20.46 0.06 -23.03
N VAL A 86 19.74 1.03 -22.46
CA VAL A 86 18.66 0.77 -21.50
C VAL A 86 17.53 0.02 -22.20
N TRP A 87 17.10 -1.07 -21.57
CA TRP A 87 15.97 -1.88 -21.98
C TRP A 87 15.00 -2.04 -20.82
N ARG A 88 13.70 -1.85 -21.07
CA ARG A 88 12.62 -1.99 -20.08
C ARG A 88 12.35 -3.43 -19.60
N ALA A 89 13.26 -4.36 -19.87
CA ALA A 89 13.17 -5.75 -19.47
C ALA A 89 11.81 -6.42 -19.82
N GLY A 90 11.26 -6.08 -20.99
CA GLY A 90 9.89 -6.43 -21.38
C GLY A 90 9.45 -5.77 -22.68
N ALA A 91 8.16 -5.83 -22.98
CA ALA A 91 7.54 -5.21 -24.15
C ALA A 91 6.27 -4.43 -23.78
N ASN A 92 5.79 -3.55 -24.67
CA ASN A 92 4.56 -2.75 -24.53
C ASN A 92 4.49 -1.87 -23.27
N GLN A 93 4.18 -2.46 -22.11
CA GLN A 93 4.15 -1.81 -20.80
C GLN A 93 5.49 -1.97 -20.07
N PRO A 94 5.82 -1.11 -19.09
CA PRO A 94 7.00 -1.30 -18.26
C PRO A 94 6.87 -2.60 -17.45
N THR A 95 8.00 -3.28 -17.25
CA THR A 95 8.07 -4.39 -16.30
C THR A 95 8.07 -3.80 -14.90
N ARG A 96 7.01 -4.05 -14.14
CA ARG A 96 6.83 -3.51 -12.79
C ARG A 96 7.28 -4.51 -11.74
N VAL A 97 7.99 -4.02 -10.74
CA VAL A 97 8.37 -4.76 -9.53
C VAL A 97 7.68 -4.08 -8.35
N ASP A 98 6.78 -4.81 -7.70
CA ASP A 98 6.03 -4.39 -6.53
C ASP A 98 6.64 -5.06 -5.29
N LEU A 99 7.10 -4.23 -4.36
CA LEU A 99 7.69 -4.60 -3.08
C LEU A 99 6.73 -4.19 -1.96
N SER A 100 6.20 -5.17 -1.24
CA SER A 100 5.27 -4.91 -0.12
C SER A 100 5.95 -4.36 1.14
N GLU A 101 7.26 -4.56 1.28
CA GLU A 101 8.08 -4.13 2.41
C GLU A 101 9.42 -3.59 1.87
N ASP A 102 10.14 -2.85 2.70
CA ASP A 102 11.49 -2.39 2.38
C ASP A 102 12.41 -3.58 2.08
N ALA A 103 13.12 -3.53 0.96
CA ALA A 103 14.04 -4.55 0.50
C ALA A 103 15.47 -4.02 0.43
N THR A 104 16.43 -4.94 0.32
CA THR A 104 17.81 -4.65 -0.08
C THR A 104 18.08 -5.33 -1.41
N ILE A 105 18.51 -4.56 -2.41
CA ILE A 105 18.81 -5.03 -3.76
C ILE A 105 20.21 -4.52 -4.11
N PHE A 106 21.14 -5.43 -4.42
CA PHE A 106 22.57 -5.11 -4.62
C PHE A 106 23.18 -4.27 -3.48
N GLY A 107 22.80 -4.57 -2.22
CA GLY A 107 23.27 -3.82 -1.05
C GLY A 107 22.67 -2.42 -0.87
N THR A 108 21.76 -2.00 -1.76
CA THR A 108 21.03 -0.73 -1.65
C THR A 108 19.66 -0.97 -1.03
N ARG A 109 19.32 -0.21 0.01
CA ARG A 109 17.96 -0.23 0.60
C ARG A 109 16.98 0.43 -0.37
N VAL A 110 15.93 -0.30 -0.72
CA VAL A 110 14.82 0.14 -1.56
C VAL A 110 13.55 0.13 -0.71
N PRO A 111 12.86 1.26 -0.53
CA PRO A 111 11.61 1.28 0.22
C PRO A 111 10.52 0.38 -0.38
N ALA A 112 9.51 0.04 0.42
CA ALA A 112 8.29 -0.57 -0.11
C ALA A 112 7.66 0.33 -1.20
N GLY A 113 7.20 -0.26 -2.30
CA GLY A 113 6.63 0.48 -3.41
C GLY A 113 6.62 -0.26 -4.73
N VAL A 114 6.19 0.45 -5.78
CA VAL A 114 6.10 -0.09 -7.15
C VAL A 114 7.11 0.63 -8.03
N TYR A 115 7.98 -0.15 -8.68
CA TYR A 115 9.10 0.32 -9.47
C TYR A 115 9.06 -0.23 -10.90
N SER A 116 9.70 0.47 -11.84
CA SER A 116 10.01 -0.07 -13.16
C SER A 116 11.38 -0.74 -13.16
N LEU A 117 11.47 -1.91 -13.80
CA LEU A 117 12.72 -2.63 -14.01
C LEU A 117 13.33 -2.25 -15.35
N PHE A 118 14.57 -1.75 -15.30
CA PHE A 118 15.41 -1.55 -16.46
C PHE A 118 16.67 -2.41 -16.38
N VAL A 119 17.15 -2.81 -17.55
CA VAL A 119 18.36 -3.62 -17.72
C VAL A 119 19.20 -2.96 -18.81
N ILE A 120 20.50 -2.87 -18.59
CA ILE A 120 21.49 -2.51 -19.62
C ILE A 120 22.31 -3.76 -19.90
N PRO A 121 22.01 -4.51 -20.97
CA PRO A 121 22.75 -5.70 -21.33
C PRO A 121 24.17 -5.35 -21.78
N ALA A 122 25.14 -6.16 -21.39
CA ALA A 122 26.52 -6.05 -21.87
C ALA A 122 26.82 -7.23 -22.80
N GLN A 123 27.63 -6.98 -23.84
CA GLN A 123 28.08 -8.03 -24.75
C GLN A 123 29.03 -9.00 -24.05
N THR A 124 29.85 -8.49 -23.14
CA THR A 124 30.75 -9.25 -22.27
C THR A 124 30.63 -8.75 -20.84
N GLY A 125 30.75 -9.64 -19.87
CA GLY A 125 30.69 -9.29 -18.44
C GLY A 125 29.27 -9.17 -17.89
N GLU A 126 29.11 -8.26 -16.94
CA GLU A 126 27.88 -8.13 -16.14
C GLU A 126 26.87 -7.17 -16.79
N TRP A 127 25.60 -7.46 -16.59
CA TRP A 127 24.50 -6.58 -16.98
C TRP A 127 24.18 -5.63 -15.85
N THR A 128 23.83 -4.39 -16.18
CA THR A 128 23.36 -3.44 -15.16
C THR A 128 21.86 -3.60 -14.98
N ILE A 129 21.41 -3.68 -13.74
CA ILE A 129 20.01 -3.77 -13.33
C ILE A 129 19.67 -2.48 -12.59
N ILE A 130 18.50 -1.93 -12.90
CA ILE A 130 18.05 -0.64 -12.40
C ILE A 130 16.59 -0.77 -11.97
N LEU A 131 16.29 -0.33 -10.74
CA LEU A 131 14.92 -0.05 -10.31
C LEU A 131 14.71 1.47 -10.30
N ASN A 132 13.60 1.90 -10.86
CA ASN A 132 13.28 3.31 -11.07
C ASN A 132 11.86 3.63 -10.58
N THR A 133 11.63 4.81 -9.99
CA THR A 133 10.33 5.19 -9.40
C THR A 133 9.21 5.42 -10.40
N ASP A 134 9.50 5.74 -11.67
CA ASP A 134 8.45 5.92 -12.67
C ASP A 134 7.91 4.56 -13.14
N SER A 135 6.85 4.12 -12.47
CA SER A 135 6.13 2.88 -12.76
C SER A 135 5.28 2.93 -14.05
N GLN A 136 5.11 4.09 -14.70
CA GLN A 136 4.19 4.29 -15.83
C GLN A 136 4.91 4.47 -17.18
N LEU A 137 6.25 4.46 -17.22
CA LEU A 137 7.05 4.68 -18.42
C LEU A 137 6.70 3.75 -19.59
N ARG A 138 6.25 4.34 -20.69
CA ARG A 138 6.03 3.63 -21.97
C ARG A 138 7.26 3.76 -22.88
N GLY A 139 8.39 3.21 -22.47
CA GLY A 139 9.60 3.13 -23.31
C GLY A 139 10.89 3.34 -22.54
N ALA A 140 12.01 2.80 -23.04
CA ALA A 140 13.32 2.95 -22.42
C ALA A 140 13.95 4.34 -22.63
N GLN A 141 13.49 5.07 -23.66
CA GLN A 141 13.96 6.41 -24.01
C GLN A 141 13.51 7.50 -23.02
N ALA A 142 12.56 7.17 -22.13
CA ALA A 142 12.06 8.06 -21.10
C ALA A 142 12.63 7.71 -19.71
N HIS A 143 13.68 6.87 -19.66
CA HIS A 143 14.43 6.62 -18.43
C HIS A 143 15.13 7.89 -17.97
N ASP A 144 14.85 8.31 -16.73
CA ASP A 144 15.56 9.37 -16.02
C ASP A 144 16.40 8.76 -14.89
N ALA A 145 17.72 8.89 -15.00
CA ALA A 145 18.65 8.34 -14.02
C ALA A 145 18.54 8.99 -12.63
N SER A 146 17.93 10.18 -12.52
CA SER A 146 17.68 10.83 -11.21
C SER A 146 16.58 10.14 -10.40
N GLU A 147 15.79 9.27 -11.05
CA GLU A 147 14.71 8.49 -10.45
C GLU A 147 15.12 7.03 -10.14
N ASP A 148 16.40 6.69 -10.34
CA ASP A 148 16.95 5.37 -10.02
C ASP A 148 17.09 5.20 -8.49
N VAL A 149 16.37 4.21 -7.94
CA VAL A 149 16.40 3.89 -6.50
C VAL A 149 17.35 2.75 -6.14
N ALA A 150 17.67 1.90 -7.12
CA ALA A 150 18.72 0.90 -6.99
C ALA A 150 19.37 0.67 -8.34
N ARG A 151 20.69 0.50 -8.33
CA ARG A 151 21.48 0.17 -9.50
C ARG A 151 22.61 -0.77 -9.10
N GLY A 152 22.69 -1.91 -9.77
CA GLY A 152 23.74 -2.90 -9.51
C GLY A 152 24.04 -3.72 -10.75
N THR A 153 25.07 -4.56 -10.66
CA THR A 153 25.49 -5.42 -11.76
C THR A 153 25.34 -6.89 -11.39
N VAL A 154 25.07 -7.72 -12.40
CA VAL A 154 24.92 -9.16 -12.25
C VAL A 154 25.37 -9.88 -13.51
N ALA A 155 25.99 -11.04 -13.35
CA ALA A 155 26.39 -11.87 -14.48
C ALA A 155 25.15 -12.40 -15.24
N ALA A 156 25.15 -12.25 -16.57
CA ALA A 156 24.25 -12.98 -17.44
C ALA A 156 24.87 -14.33 -17.80
N THR A 157 24.22 -15.42 -17.41
CA THR A 157 24.68 -16.78 -17.68
C THR A 157 23.95 -17.40 -18.86
N ASP A 158 24.56 -18.41 -19.46
CA ASP A 158 23.91 -19.19 -20.52
C ASP A 158 22.84 -20.11 -19.91
N ALA A 159 21.70 -20.19 -20.59
CA ALA A 159 20.58 -21.02 -20.21
C ALA A 159 19.91 -21.63 -21.45
N PRO A 160 19.06 -22.67 -21.30
CA PRO A 160 18.26 -23.17 -22.40
C PRO A 160 17.45 -22.04 -23.04
N SER A 161 17.48 -21.96 -24.37
CA SER A 161 16.77 -20.89 -25.07
C SER A 161 15.26 -21.01 -24.88
N ARG A 162 14.61 -19.89 -24.56
CA ARG A 162 13.15 -19.80 -24.42
C ARG A 162 12.60 -18.88 -25.50
N GLU A 163 11.51 -19.31 -26.13
CA GLU A 163 10.81 -18.50 -27.13
C GLU A 163 10.29 -17.21 -26.49
N ARG A 164 9.77 -17.26 -25.27
CA ARG A 164 9.23 -16.09 -24.59
C ARG A 164 10.09 -15.67 -23.40
N LEU A 165 10.18 -14.36 -23.18
CA LEU A 165 10.70 -13.80 -21.94
C LEU A 165 9.86 -14.29 -20.78
N SER A 166 10.50 -14.81 -19.74
CA SER A 166 9.87 -15.28 -18.52
C SER A 166 10.57 -14.71 -17.31
N TYR A 167 9.78 -14.40 -16.29
CA TYR A 167 10.27 -14.18 -14.94
C TYR A 167 9.88 -15.34 -14.03
N SER A 168 10.73 -15.67 -13.07
CA SER A 168 10.48 -16.62 -11.98
C SER A 168 11.22 -16.20 -10.73
N PHE A 169 11.03 -16.94 -9.63
CA PHE A 169 11.77 -16.76 -8.40
C PHE A 169 12.49 -18.06 -8.05
N ASP A 170 13.81 -17.95 -7.83
CA ASP A 170 14.68 -19.07 -7.44
C ASP A 170 15.34 -18.76 -6.09
N ASP A 171 15.90 -19.80 -5.44
CA ASP A 171 16.67 -19.70 -4.19
C ASP A 171 15.98 -18.97 -3.02
N THR A 172 14.65 -19.04 -2.97
CA THR A 172 13.84 -18.40 -1.93
C THR A 172 14.11 -19.01 -0.55
N THR A 173 14.42 -18.15 0.41
CA THR A 173 14.50 -18.46 1.84
C THR A 173 13.50 -17.57 2.61
N GLU A 174 13.61 -17.54 3.94
CA GLU A 174 12.81 -16.64 4.78
C GLU A 174 13.16 -15.16 4.61
N SER A 175 14.36 -14.83 4.12
CA SER A 175 14.88 -13.45 4.05
C SER A 175 15.44 -13.05 2.70
N ARG A 176 15.47 -13.94 1.71
CA ARG A 176 15.93 -13.59 0.36
C ARG A 176 15.24 -14.41 -0.71
N THR A 177 15.28 -13.89 -1.93
CA THR A 177 14.92 -14.60 -3.16
C THR A 177 15.73 -14.03 -4.32
N SER A 178 15.79 -14.74 -5.44
CA SER A 178 16.33 -14.22 -6.68
C SER A 178 15.21 -14.07 -7.71
N LEU A 179 14.96 -12.84 -8.17
CA LEU A 179 14.12 -12.62 -9.34
C LEU A 179 14.89 -13.01 -10.59
N VAL A 180 14.47 -14.09 -11.25
CA VAL A 180 15.15 -14.64 -12.41
C VAL A 180 14.47 -14.19 -13.70
N LEU A 181 15.27 -13.63 -14.61
CA LEU A 181 14.90 -13.35 -15.99
C LEU A 181 15.51 -14.43 -16.90
N ASP A 182 14.67 -15.13 -17.66
CA ASP A 182 15.08 -16.11 -18.68
C ASP A 182 14.54 -15.74 -20.06
N TRP A 183 15.43 -15.54 -21.04
CA TRP A 183 15.03 -15.34 -22.44
C TRP A 183 16.16 -15.56 -23.44
N ALA A 184 15.84 -16.17 -24.59
CA ALA A 184 16.73 -16.26 -25.75
C ALA A 184 18.18 -16.71 -25.40
N GLY A 185 18.29 -17.70 -24.52
CA GLY A 185 19.54 -18.32 -24.12
C GLY A 185 20.29 -17.63 -22.98
N LYS A 186 19.72 -16.55 -22.40
CA LYS A 186 20.32 -15.83 -21.27
C LYS A 186 19.45 -15.95 -20.03
N ARG A 187 20.13 -16.08 -18.90
CA ARG A 187 19.58 -16.06 -17.55
C ARG A 187 20.25 -14.97 -16.72
N VAL A 188 19.45 -14.22 -15.96
CA VAL A 188 19.91 -13.20 -15.03
C VAL A 188 19.15 -13.34 -13.72
N ALA A 189 19.85 -13.43 -12.58
CA ALA A 189 19.26 -13.61 -11.26
C ALA A 189 19.49 -12.38 -10.38
N ILE A 190 18.45 -11.59 -10.16
CA ILE A 190 18.50 -10.34 -9.41
C ILE A 190 18.23 -10.66 -7.93
N PRO A 191 19.21 -10.48 -7.02
CA PRO A 191 19.03 -10.77 -5.60
C PRO A 191 18.12 -9.73 -4.95
N ILE A 192 17.16 -10.19 -4.16
CA ILE A 192 16.26 -9.37 -3.35
C ILE A 192 16.29 -9.93 -1.93
N GLU A 193 16.62 -9.08 -0.96
CA GLU A 193 16.73 -9.42 0.44
C GLU A 193 15.77 -8.60 1.29
N PHE A 194 15.28 -9.18 2.38
CA PHE A 194 14.40 -8.54 3.36
C PHE A 194 14.96 -8.75 4.76
N ASP A 195 14.87 -7.75 5.62
CA ASP A 195 15.16 -7.91 7.05
C ASP A 195 13.96 -8.54 7.76
N THR A 196 13.71 -9.82 7.46
CA THR A 196 12.56 -10.56 7.99
C THR A 196 12.55 -10.58 9.51
N ALA A 197 13.73 -10.66 10.15
CA ALA A 197 13.82 -10.66 11.61
C ALA A 197 13.33 -9.33 12.20
N ALA A 198 13.76 -8.18 11.65
CA ALA A 198 13.28 -6.88 12.11
C ALA A 198 11.78 -6.69 11.82
N LEU A 199 11.32 -7.09 10.63
CA LEU A 199 9.90 -7.00 10.26
C LEU A 199 9.02 -7.82 11.21
N VAL A 200 9.40 -9.07 11.50
CA VAL A 200 8.67 -9.94 12.43
C VAL A 200 8.74 -9.39 13.85
N GLY A 201 9.91 -8.92 14.31
CA GLY A 201 10.08 -8.31 15.63
C GLY A 201 9.14 -7.12 15.83
N SER A 202 9.12 -6.18 14.88
CA SER A 202 8.23 -5.02 14.93
C SER A 202 6.74 -5.42 14.97
N ARG A 203 6.34 -6.44 14.20
CA ARG A 203 4.96 -6.95 14.20
C ARG A 203 4.61 -7.64 15.52
N ILE A 204 5.55 -8.36 16.13
CA ILE A 204 5.39 -8.97 17.47
C ILE A 204 5.21 -7.86 18.50
N ASP A 205 6.09 -6.87 18.53
CA ASP A 205 6.03 -5.75 19.48
C ASP A 205 4.70 -4.99 19.36
N ALA A 206 4.26 -4.73 18.12
CA ALA A 206 2.99 -4.07 17.85
C ALA A 206 1.78 -4.92 18.31
N THR A 207 1.85 -6.23 18.17
CA THR A 207 0.76 -7.15 18.56
C THR A 207 0.70 -7.32 20.07
N VAL A 208 1.83 -7.65 20.69
CA VAL A 208 1.94 -7.89 22.13
C VAL A 208 1.71 -6.59 22.92
N GLY A 209 2.34 -5.48 22.51
CA GLY A 209 2.18 -4.19 23.17
C GLY A 209 0.75 -3.61 23.09
N ASN A 210 -0.07 -4.09 22.15
CA ASN A 210 -1.48 -3.70 22.04
C ASN A 210 -2.46 -4.78 22.53
N ALA A 211 -1.98 -5.91 23.06
CA ALA A 211 -2.84 -7.01 23.51
C ALA A 211 -3.80 -6.60 24.65
N TRP A 212 -3.48 -5.55 25.42
CA TRP A 212 -4.36 -4.99 26.45
C TRP A 212 -5.60 -4.27 25.88
N ARG A 213 -5.54 -3.76 24.64
CA ARG A 213 -6.56 -2.87 24.06
C ARG A 213 -7.90 -3.55 23.80
N PRO A 214 -7.99 -4.76 23.21
CA PRO A 214 -9.27 -5.43 23.02
C PRO A 214 -10.01 -5.66 24.35
N HIS A 215 -9.28 -6.07 25.40
CA HIS A 215 -9.81 -6.22 26.74
C HIS A 215 -10.30 -4.90 27.34
N PHE A 216 -9.49 -3.84 27.22
CA PHE A 216 -9.87 -2.50 27.64
C PHE A 216 -11.14 -2.00 26.94
N ASN A 217 -11.21 -2.11 25.62
CA ASN A 217 -12.34 -1.65 24.83
C ASN A 217 -13.63 -2.40 25.19
N ALA A 218 -13.54 -3.72 25.37
CA ALA A 218 -14.67 -4.55 25.81
C ALA A 218 -15.12 -4.15 27.22
N GLY A 219 -14.19 -4.03 28.16
CA GLY A 219 -14.49 -3.68 29.55
C GLY A 219 -15.09 -2.29 29.69
N ARG A 220 -14.55 -1.29 28.96
CA ARG A 220 -15.09 0.07 28.91
C ARG A 220 -16.52 0.08 28.38
N TYR A 221 -16.80 -0.62 27.28
CA TYR A 221 -18.15 -0.70 26.73
C TYR A 221 -19.12 -1.35 27.72
N LEU A 222 -18.72 -2.47 28.33
CA LEU A 222 -19.54 -3.21 29.30
C LEU A 222 -19.82 -2.40 30.58
N LEU A 223 -18.91 -1.52 30.99
CA LEU A 223 -19.08 -0.69 32.19
C LEU A 223 -20.30 0.25 32.07
N GLU A 224 -20.64 0.65 30.85
CA GLU A 224 -21.80 1.52 30.55
C GLU A 224 -23.11 0.73 30.41
N GLN A 225 -23.06 -0.61 30.37
CA GLN A 225 -24.24 -1.45 30.20
C GLN A 225 -24.80 -1.91 31.55
N GLU A 226 -26.10 -1.74 31.74
CA GLU A 226 -26.80 -2.23 32.93
C GLU A 226 -26.62 -3.76 33.07
N GLY A 227 -26.29 -4.22 34.28
CA GLY A 227 -26.10 -5.64 34.59
C GLY A 227 -24.78 -6.27 34.11
N GLN A 228 -23.87 -5.52 33.47
CA GLN A 228 -22.61 -6.05 32.94
C GLN A 228 -21.37 -5.67 33.79
N GLN A 229 -21.56 -5.11 34.99
CA GLN A 229 -20.50 -4.55 35.83
C GLN A 229 -19.40 -5.58 36.18
N ALA A 230 -19.78 -6.82 36.50
CA ALA A 230 -18.83 -7.88 36.81
C ALA A 230 -17.98 -8.29 35.60
N ARG A 231 -18.59 -8.34 34.40
CA ARG A 231 -17.88 -8.65 33.15
C ARG A 231 -16.98 -7.50 32.72
N ALA A 232 -17.41 -6.26 32.95
CA ALA A 232 -16.57 -5.08 32.73
C ALA A 232 -15.29 -5.15 33.57
N LEU A 233 -15.43 -5.50 34.85
CA LEU A 233 -14.32 -5.66 35.79
C LEU A 233 -13.33 -6.74 35.32
N GLU A 234 -13.81 -7.94 34.98
CA GLU A 234 -12.96 -9.04 34.49
C GLU A 234 -12.14 -8.63 33.25
N MET A 235 -12.76 -7.91 32.31
CA MET A 235 -12.06 -7.45 31.10
C MET A 235 -11.02 -6.37 31.41
N LEU A 236 -11.30 -5.46 32.34
CA LEU A 236 -10.37 -4.39 32.71
C LEU A 236 -9.20 -4.91 33.56
N GLU A 237 -9.44 -5.88 34.45
CA GLU A 237 -8.38 -6.59 35.19
C GLU A 237 -7.42 -7.29 34.22
N ARG A 238 -7.94 -8.00 33.22
CA ARG A 238 -7.11 -8.63 32.17
C ARG A 238 -6.30 -7.60 31.37
N SER A 239 -6.91 -6.46 31.07
CA SER A 239 -6.22 -5.39 30.35
C SER A 239 -5.00 -4.87 31.14
N VAL A 240 -5.21 -4.52 32.41
CA VAL A 240 -4.14 -4.01 33.29
C VAL A 240 -3.07 -5.08 33.54
N ALA A 241 -3.47 -6.35 33.69
CA ALA A 241 -2.54 -7.47 33.86
C ALA A 241 -1.61 -7.70 32.65
N ILE A 242 -2.07 -7.39 31.44
CA ILE A 242 -1.24 -7.43 30.23
C ILE A 242 -0.29 -6.24 30.20
N GLN A 243 -0.83 -5.02 30.36
CA GLN A 243 -0.05 -3.80 30.41
C GLN A 243 -0.80 -2.73 31.20
N SER A 244 -0.17 -2.20 32.24
CA SER A 244 -0.69 -1.07 33.01
C SER A 244 -0.47 0.25 32.26
N THR A 245 -1.54 1.01 32.06
CA THR A 245 -1.56 2.34 31.44
C THR A 245 -2.44 3.25 32.29
N TRP A 246 -2.25 4.57 32.23
CA TRP A 246 -3.13 5.47 32.99
C TRP A 246 -4.62 5.27 32.64
N TRP A 247 -4.90 4.89 31.38
CA TRP A 247 -6.26 4.79 30.87
C TRP A 247 -6.98 3.56 31.38
N ASN A 248 -6.38 2.37 31.25
CA ASN A 248 -7.02 1.15 31.74
C ASN A 248 -7.00 1.06 33.27
N GLU A 249 -6.01 1.62 33.97
CA GLU A 249 -6.00 1.75 35.43
C GLU A 249 -7.16 2.60 35.94
N TRP A 250 -7.42 3.75 35.30
CA TRP A 250 -8.55 4.59 35.67
C TRP A 250 -9.90 3.89 35.46
N PHE A 251 -10.08 3.22 34.33
CA PHE A 251 -11.35 2.52 34.07
C PHE A 251 -11.51 1.27 34.92
N LEU A 252 -10.42 0.57 35.27
CA LEU A 252 -10.45 -0.51 36.25
C LEU A 252 -10.90 0.01 37.62
N ALA A 253 -10.37 1.14 38.08
CA ALA A 253 -10.81 1.77 39.32
C ALA A 253 -12.33 2.08 39.30
N ARG A 254 -12.83 2.63 38.19
CA ARG A 254 -14.29 2.86 38.01
C ARG A 254 -15.09 1.56 38.01
N ALA A 255 -14.57 0.49 37.41
CA ALA A 255 -15.24 -0.80 37.41
C ALA A 255 -15.26 -1.44 38.81
N LEU A 256 -14.19 -1.30 39.59
CA LEU A 256 -14.13 -1.73 40.98
C LEU A 256 -15.16 -0.98 41.83
N ASP A 257 -15.26 0.34 41.71
CA ASP A 257 -16.29 1.15 42.38
C ASP A 257 -17.71 0.74 41.98
N ALA A 258 -17.97 0.53 40.68
CA ALA A 258 -19.27 0.05 40.18
C ALA A 258 -19.66 -1.34 40.71
N ASN A 259 -18.70 -2.14 41.18
CA ASN A 259 -18.93 -3.42 41.84
C ASN A 259 -18.84 -3.32 43.38
N GLY A 260 -18.86 -2.12 43.96
CA GLY A 260 -18.81 -1.88 45.41
C GLY A 260 -17.43 -2.11 46.05
N ARG A 261 -16.38 -2.31 45.24
CA ARG A 261 -15.00 -2.61 45.67
C ARG A 261 -14.14 -1.34 45.78
N ARG A 262 -14.65 -0.29 46.43
CA ARG A 262 -14.00 1.04 46.53
C ARG A 262 -12.59 1.01 47.12
N ALA A 263 -12.37 0.20 48.16
CA ALA A 263 -11.05 0.07 48.77
C ALA A 263 -9.99 -0.43 47.78
N GLU A 264 -10.39 -1.30 46.84
CA GLU A 264 -9.52 -1.81 45.78
C GLU A 264 -9.41 -0.84 44.60
N ALA A 265 -10.41 0.02 44.37
CA ALA A 265 -10.40 1.03 43.32
C ALA A 265 -9.33 2.12 43.54
N ILE A 266 -9.11 2.53 44.80
CA ILE A 266 -8.19 3.60 45.17
C ILE A 266 -6.76 3.42 44.63
N PRO A 267 -6.05 2.29 44.85
CA PRO A 267 -4.68 2.12 44.36
C PRO A 267 -4.60 2.18 42.82
N HIS A 268 -5.61 1.70 42.09
CA HIS A 268 -5.65 1.81 40.63
C HIS A 268 -5.85 3.24 40.15
N ALA A 269 -6.69 4.03 40.83
CA ALA A 269 -6.86 5.45 40.54
C ALA A 269 -5.58 6.27 40.84
N GLU A 270 -4.86 5.95 41.93
CA GLU A 270 -3.56 6.55 42.21
C GLU A 270 -2.52 6.20 41.14
N ARG A 271 -2.49 4.93 40.72
CA ARG A 271 -1.61 4.47 39.64
C ARG A 271 -1.92 5.17 38.32
N ALA A 272 -3.18 5.45 38.04
CA ALA A 272 -3.58 6.23 36.87
C ALA A 272 -3.01 7.66 36.90
N LEU A 273 -3.05 8.32 38.07
CA LEU A 273 -2.44 9.65 38.25
C LEU A 273 -0.92 9.64 38.03
N GLU A 274 -0.24 8.61 38.53
CA GLU A 274 1.21 8.45 38.35
C GLU A 274 1.58 8.24 36.88
N LEU A 275 0.92 7.29 36.21
CA LEU A 275 1.20 6.94 34.82
C LEU A 275 0.81 8.02 33.81
N GLY A 276 -0.18 8.84 34.16
CA GLY A 276 -0.72 9.88 33.27
C GLY A 276 -0.03 11.24 33.42
N ALA A 277 0.84 11.40 34.42
CA ALA A 277 1.49 12.69 34.68
C ALA A 277 2.32 13.16 33.47
N GLY A 278 2.04 14.35 32.97
CA GLY A 278 2.70 14.93 31.80
C GLY A 278 2.05 14.57 30.46
N ASP A 279 1.03 13.72 30.45
CA ASP A 279 0.16 13.51 29.28
C ASP A 279 -0.89 14.62 29.22
N GLN A 280 -0.89 15.40 28.13
CA GLN A 280 -1.79 16.54 27.96
C GLN A 280 -3.27 16.17 28.03
N THR A 281 -3.64 14.99 27.52
CA THR A 281 -5.03 14.52 27.52
C THR A 281 -5.44 14.08 28.91
N PHE A 282 -4.56 13.34 29.59
CA PHE A 282 -4.80 12.91 30.96
C PHE A 282 -4.92 14.11 31.89
N ASP A 283 -3.93 15.00 31.90
CA ASP A 283 -3.87 16.14 32.81
C ASP A 283 -5.04 17.11 32.60
N GLY A 284 -5.44 17.33 31.35
CA GLY A 284 -6.52 18.25 30.99
C GLY A 284 -7.92 17.72 31.26
N PHE A 285 -8.15 16.40 31.11
CA PHE A 285 -9.50 15.83 31.13
C PHE A 285 -9.73 14.79 32.23
N PHE A 286 -8.80 13.85 32.39
CA PHE A 286 -9.01 12.69 33.28
C PHE A 286 -8.51 12.94 34.70
N ALA A 287 -7.35 13.57 34.89
CA ALA A 287 -6.77 13.81 36.20
C ALA A 287 -7.73 14.51 37.18
N PRO A 288 -8.55 15.52 36.78
CA PRO A 288 -9.56 16.10 37.66
C PRO A 288 -10.63 15.10 38.10
N GLN A 289 -11.07 14.21 37.20
CA GLN A 289 -12.06 13.17 37.51
C GLN A 289 -11.49 12.14 38.48
N VAL A 290 -10.23 11.72 38.25
CA VAL A 290 -9.55 10.75 39.13
C VAL A 290 -9.39 11.32 40.54
N ARG A 291 -8.94 12.57 40.67
CA ARG A 291 -8.80 13.24 41.98
C ARG A 291 -10.14 13.36 42.71
N THR A 292 -11.19 13.77 41.99
CA THR A 292 -12.54 13.88 42.55
C THR A 292 -13.05 12.53 43.07
N ALA A 293 -12.88 11.46 42.30
CA ALA A 293 -13.29 10.13 42.73
C ALA A 293 -12.49 9.64 43.95
N LEU A 294 -11.18 9.89 44.01
CA LEU A 294 -10.35 9.56 45.18
C LEU A 294 -10.80 10.30 46.44
N GLU A 295 -11.22 11.57 46.33
CA GLU A 295 -11.78 12.32 47.46
C GLU A 295 -13.11 11.73 47.95
N GLU A 296 -13.95 11.23 47.04
CA GLU A 296 -15.21 10.57 47.40
C GLU A 296 -14.96 9.21 48.05
N TRP A 297 -14.13 8.36 47.44
CA TRP A 297 -13.92 6.98 47.88
C TRP A 297 -13.17 6.84 49.20
N ARG A 298 -12.46 7.88 49.63
CA ARG A 298 -11.72 7.92 50.91
C ARG A 298 -12.53 8.46 52.09
N ARG A 299 -13.75 8.96 51.86
CA ARG A 299 -14.67 9.38 52.92
C ARG A 299 -15.43 8.20 53.49
#